data_AF-A0A1H4DVH5-F1
#
_entry.id   AF-A0A1H4DVH5-F1
#
_cell.length_a   1.000
_cell.length_b   1.000
_cell.length_c   1.000
_cell.angle_alpha   90.00
_cell.angle_beta   90.00
_cell.angle_gamma   90.00
#
_symmetry.space_group_name_H-M   'P 1'
#
loop_
_entity.id
_entity.type
_entity.pdbx_description
1 polymer ?
#
loop_
_entity_poly.entity_id
_entity_poly.type
_entity_poly.pdbx_seq_one_letter_code
_entity_poly.pdbx_strand_id
1 'polypeptide(L)'
;MQVECVKENYCNYLREVRKLKESSIKHYLDAIIYISNNLSQYKIINETLFEVCDLRRLDDIKTILDSDQDFISLNKRGHQMYSAGFNNYYRFCTWFCK
;
A
#
# COMPACT_ATOMS: atom_id res chain seq x y z
N MET A 1 7.02 2.06 16.42
CA MET A 1 7.57 2.75 15.24
C MET A 1 6.47 3.65 14.70
N GLN A 2 6.60 4.97 14.80
CA GLN A 2 5.50 5.90 14.54
C GLN A 2 5.14 5.90 13.04
N VAL A 3 3.86 5.72 12.69
CA VAL A 3 3.31 5.57 11.32
C VAL A 3 3.80 6.65 10.35
N GLU A 4 3.95 7.89 10.82
CA GLU A 4 4.42 9.01 10.01
C GLU A 4 5.85 8.77 9.46
N CYS A 5 6.71 8.10 10.23
CA CYS A 5 8.06 7.74 9.81
C CYS A 5 8.05 6.75 8.63
N VAL A 6 7.12 5.79 8.60
CA VAL A 6 7.04 4.78 7.52
C VAL A 6 6.57 5.44 6.22
N LYS A 7 5.54 6.30 6.31
CA LYS A 7 5.03 7.05 5.15
C LYS A 7 6.11 7.95 4.56
N GLU A 8 6.84 8.69 5.40
CA GLU A 8 7.95 9.54 4.94
C GLU A 8 9.06 8.73 4.27
N ASN A 9 9.46 7.60 4.87
CA ASN A 9 10.43 6.68 4.26
C ASN A 9 9.94 6.12 2.92
N TYR A 10 8.65 5.82 2.79
CA TYR A 10 8.08 5.38 1.52
C TYR A 10 8.14 6.50 0.46
N CYS A 11 7.77 7.73 0.81
CA CYS A 11 7.91 8.89 -0.08
C CYS A 11 9.36 9.08 -0.54
N ASN A 12 10.31 9.00 0.40
CA ASN A 12 11.73 9.13 0.11
C ASN A 12 12.25 7.98 -0.75
N TYR A 13 11.80 6.74 -0.52
CA TYR A 13 12.09 5.61 -1.40
C TYR A 13 11.58 5.85 -2.83
N LEU A 14 10.34 6.30 -2.99
CA LEU A 14 9.78 6.56 -4.31
C LEU A 14 10.51 7.70 -5.05
N ARG A 15 10.90 8.74 -4.31
CA ARG A 15 11.60 9.90 -4.85
C ARG A 15 13.06 9.61 -5.15
N GLU A 16 13.79 9.08 -4.18
CA GLU A 16 15.25 9.00 -4.25
C GLU A 16 15.75 7.67 -4.80
N VAL A 17 15.05 6.56 -4.56
CA VAL A 17 15.45 5.24 -5.06
C VAL A 17 14.77 4.94 -6.38
N ARG A 18 13.46 5.20 -6.48
CA ARG A 18 12.67 4.92 -7.70
C ARG A 18 12.66 6.08 -8.70
N LYS A 19 13.19 7.26 -8.32
CA LYS A 19 13.31 8.45 -9.17
C LYS A 19 12.01 8.84 -9.86
N LEU A 20 10.89 8.72 -9.14
CA LEU A 20 9.56 9.05 -9.64
C LEU A 20 9.24 10.53 -9.48
N LYS A 21 8.39 11.05 -10.37
CA LYS A 21 7.84 12.41 -10.26
C LYS A 21 6.81 12.49 -9.14
N GLU A 22 6.65 13.67 -8.54
CA GLU A 22 5.69 13.90 -7.44
C GLU A 22 4.25 13.50 -7.79
N SER A 23 3.82 13.67 -9.04
CA SER A 23 2.50 13.22 -9.49
C SER A 23 2.34 11.70 -9.38
N SER A 24 3.36 10.93 -9.77
CA SER A 24 3.36 9.48 -9.60
C SER A 24 3.39 9.08 -8.12
N ILE A 25 4.18 9.78 -7.30
CA ILE A 25 4.23 9.55 -5.85
C ILE A 25 2.85 9.76 -5.23
N LYS A 26 2.18 10.87 -5.58
CA LYS A 26 0.81 11.16 -5.14
C LYS A 26 -0.16 10.04 -5.51
N HIS A 27 -0.10 9.53 -6.75
CA HIS A 27 -0.95 8.39 -7.15
C HIS A 27 -0.72 7.14 -6.31
N TYR A 28 0.54 6.83 -5.96
CA TYR A 28 0.84 5.72 -5.06
C TYR A 28 0.31 5.96 -3.64
N LEU A 29 0.45 7.16 -3.09
CA LEU A 29 -0.09 7.49 -1.77
C LEU A 29 -1.62 7.42 -1.77
N ASP A 30 -2.27 8.00 -2.77
CA ASP A 30 -3.73 7.95 -2.91
C ASP A 30 -4.21 6.48 -2.95
N ALA A 31 -3.57 5.63 -3.75
CA ALA A 31 -3.89 4.20 -3.81
C ALA A 31 -3.76 3.51 -2.44
N ILE A 32 -2.72 3.83 -1.67
CA ILE A 32 -2.51 3.26 -0.32
C ILE A 32 -3.59 3.73 0.65
N ILE A 33 -3.99 4.99 0.61
CA ILE A 33 -5.09 5.51 1.44
C ILE A 33 -6.41 4.82 1.09
N TYR A 34 -6.71 4.62 -0.20
CA TYR A 34 -7.92 3.89 -0.61
C TYR A 34 -7.93 2.45 -0.10
N ILE A 35 -6.82 1.73 -0.24
CA ILE A 35 -6.68 0.36 0.27
C ILE A 35 -6.83 0.35 1.79
N SER A 36 -6.21 1.32 2.48
CA SER A 36 -6.29 1.45 3.94
C SER A 36 -7.73 1.60 4.42
N ASN A 37 -8.50 2.48 3.78
CA ASN A 37 -9.91 2.69 4.11
C ASN A 37 -10.76 1.43 3.91
N ASN A 38 -10.48 0.66 2.85
CA ASN A 38 -11.18 -0.60 2.61
C ASN A 38 -10.82 -1.63 3.70
N LEU A 39 -9.54 -1.81 4.01
CA LEU A 39 -9.08 -2.77 5.02
C LEU A 39 -9.52 -2.42 6.46
N SER A 40 -9.53 -1.13 6.82
CA SER A 40 -9.91 -0.67 8.17
C SER A 40 -11.41 -0.81 8.43
N GLN A 41 -12.26 -0.66 7.40
CA GLN A 41 -13.70 -0.94 7.49
C GLN A 41 -13.99 -2.38 7.92
N TYR A 42 -13.14 -3.33 7.51
CA TYR A 42 -13.24 -4.74 7.91
C TYR A 42 -12.36 -5.10 9.12
N LYS A 43 -11.76 -4.10 9.79
CA LYS A 43 -10.86 -4.28 10.94
C LYS A 43 -9.66 -5.20 10.67
N ILE A 44 -9.21 -5.26 9.41
CA ILE A 44 -8.01 -6.04 9.02
C ILE A 44 -6.73 -5.30 9.46
N ILE A 45 -6.79 -3.97 9.41
CA ILE A 45 -5.79 -3.03 9.94
C ILE A 45 -6.51 -2.01 10.82
N ASN A 46 -5.77 -1.23 11.60
CA ASN A 46 -6.33 -0.18 12.45
C ASN A 46 -6.63 1.08 11.64
N GLU A 47 -5.62 1.68 11.00
CA GLU A 47 -5.80 2.96 10.31
C GLU A 47 -5.24 2.95 8.89
N THR A 48 -3.94 2.71 8.74
CA THR A 48 -3.28 2.84 7.44
C THR A 48 -2.34 1.68 7.19
N LEU A 49 -2.17 1.32 5.91
CA LEU A 49 -1.25 0.25 5.54
C LEU A 49 0.20 0.55 5.96
N PHE A 50 0.54 1.82 6.23
CA PHE A 50 1.84 2.24 6.75
C PHE A 50 2.16 1.70 8.16
N GLU A 51 1.17 1.19 8.89
CA GLU A 51 1.41 0.48 10.15
C GLU A 51 1.95 -0.96 9.93
N VAL A 52 1.89 -1.47 8.69
CA VAL A 52 2.26 -2.84 8.34
C VAL A 52 3.50 -2.86 7.44
N CYS A 53 4.67 -3.05 8.06
CA CYS A 53 5.93 -3.30 7.34
C CYS A 53 6.33 -4.79 7.31
N ASP A 54 5.68 -5.63 8.12
CA ASP A 54 5.97 -7.06 8.17
C ASP A 54 5.51 -7.76 6.89
N LEU A 55 6.44 -8.44 6.21
CA LEU A 55 6.18 -9.05 4.90
C LEU A 55 5.16 -10.19 4.98
N ARG A 56 5.15 -10.98 6.06
CA ARG A 56 4.16 -12.06 6.23
C ARG A 56 2.76 -11.47 6.37
N ARG A 57 2.61 -10.39 7.15
CA ARG A 57 1.33 -9.69 7.29
C ARG A 57 0.89 -9.06 5.98
N LEU A 58 1.82 -8.55 5.17
CA LEU A 58 1.49 -8.06 3.82
C LEU A 58 1.05 -9.19 2.88
N ASP A 59 1.63 -10.38 2.97
CA ASP A 59 1.16 -11.56 2.22
C ASP A 59 -0.27 -11.96 2.62
N ASP A 60 -0.59 -11.93 3.92
CA ASP A 60 -1.95 -12.17 4.41
C ASP A 60 -2.94 -11.15 3.84
N ILE A 61 -2.60 -9.85 3.93
CA ILE A 61 -3.44 -8.76 3.40
C ILE A 61 -3.65 -8.93 1.90
N LYS A 62 -2.59 -9.28 1.16
CA LYS A 62 -2.67 -9.54 -0.28
C LYS A 62 -3.64 -10.67 -0.58
N THR A 63 -3.58 -11.76 0.18
CA THR A 63 -4.47 -12.92 0.02
C THR A 63 -5.93 -12.53 0.27
N ILE A 64 -6.19 -11.71 1.30
CA ILE A 64 -7.53 -11.20 1.59
C ILE A 64 -8.06 -10.34 0.43
N LEU A 65 -7.27 -9.36 -0.02
CA LEU A 65 -7.65 -8.48 -1.12
C LEU A 65 -7.90 -9.26 -2.43
N ASP A 66 -7.06 -10.26 -2.73
CA ASP A 66 -7.18 -11.08 -3.93
C ASP A 66 -8.36 -12.08 -3.85
N SER A 67 -8.99 -12.25 -2.67
CA SER A 67 -10.17 -13.11 -2.46
C SER A 67 -11.49 -12.33 -2.32
N ASP A 68 -11.42 -11.02 -2.04
CA ASP A 68 -12.57 -10.14 -1.86
C ASP A 68 -13.15 -9.69 -3.22
N GLN A 69 -14.37 -10.14 -3.52
CA GLN A 69 -15.06 -9.83 -4.78
C GLN A 69 -15.36 -8.34 -4.96
N ASP A 70 -15.60 -7.60 -3.88
CA ASP A 70 -15.86 -6.16 -3.93
C ASP A 70 -14.57 -5.42 -4.26
N PHE A 71 -13.46 -5.82 -3.64
CA PHE A 71 -12.14 -5.29 -3.97
C PHE A 71 -11.72 -5.64 -5.40
N ILE A 72 -11.89 -6.87 -5.85
CA ILE A 72 -11.58 -7.30 -7.23
C ILE A 72 -12.35 -6.44 -8.24
N SER A 73 -13.65 -6.24 -8.01
CA SER A 73 -14.51 -5.44 -8.87
C SER A 73 -14.12 -3.96 -8.88
N LEU A 74 -13.77 -3.41 -7.71
CA LEU A 74 -13.26 -2.05 -7.57
C LEU A 74 -11.92 -1.88 -8.29
N ASN A 75 -10.99 -2.81 -8.11
CA ASN A 75 -9.67 -2.78 -8.72
C ASN A 75 -9.74 -2.87 -10.25
N LYS A 76 -10.64 -3.72 -10.78
CA LYS A 76 -10.91 -3.77 -12.22
C LYS A 76 -11.42 -2.42 -12.76
N ARG A 77 -12.36 -1.78 -12.05
CA ARG A 77 -12.87 -0.44 -12.43
C ARG A 77 -11.79 0.64 -12.37
N GLY A 78 -10.89 0.55 -11.39
CA GLY A 78 -9.73 1.42 -11.24
C GLY A 78 -8.52 1.04 -12.12
N HIS A 79 -8.70 0.19 -13.14
CA HIS A 79 -7.61 -0.26 -14.02
C HIS A 79 -6.39 -0.83 -13.27
N GLN A 80 -6.65 -1.62 -12.21
CA GLN A 80 -5.66 -2.25 -11.35
C GLN A 80 -4.78 -1.29 -10.54
N MET A 81 -5.14 -0.02 -10.42
CA MET A 81 -4.33 0.99 -9.72
C MET A 81 -4.10 0.67 -8.24
N TYR A 82 -5.07 0.01 -7.58
CA TYR A 82 -4.95 -0.31 -6.16
C TYR A 82 -3.97 -1.45 -5.93
N SER A 83 -4.07 -2.56 -6.67
CA SER A 83 -3.06 -3.62 -6.61
C SER A 83 -1.67 -3.12 -7.04
N ALA A 84 -1.58 -2.22 -8.03
CA ALA A 84 -0.31 -1.59 -8.40
C ALA A 84 0.27 -0.76 -7.24
N GLY A 85 -0.60 -0.02 -6.53
CA GLY A 85 -0.28 0.70 -5.31
C GLY A 85 0.28 -0.20 -4.21
N PHE A 86 -0.48 -1.23 -3.85
CA PHE A 86 -0.09 -2.23 -2.85
C PHE A 86 1.24 -2.90 -3.20
N ASN A 87 1.39 -3.38 -4.44
CA ASN A 87 2.61 -4.06 -4.88
C ASN A 87 3.83 -3.14 -4.85
N ASN A 88 3.66 -1.83 -5.07
CA ASN A 88 4.77 -0.89 -4.92
C ASN A 88 5.16 -0.72 -3.45
N TYR A 89 4.18 -0.58 -2.57
CA TYR A 89 4.44 -0.51 -1.13
C TYR A 89 5.08 -1.79 -0.58
N TYR A 90 4.63 -2.97 -1.05
CA TYR A 90 5.26 -4.25 -0.73
C TYR A 90 6.75 -4.27 -1.10
N ARG A 91 7.10 -3.77 -2.29
CA ARG A 91 8.51 -3.65 -2.73
C ARG A 91 9.30 -2.70 -1.85
N PHE A 92 8.68 -1.61 -1.39
CA PHE A 92 9.30 -0.72 -0.41
C PHE A 92 9.56 -1.45 0.90
N CYS A 93 8.59 -2.16 1.48
CA CYS A 93 8.81 -2.90 2.73
C CYS A 93 9.89 -3.97 2.59
N THR A 94 9.98 -4.63 1.43
CA THR A 94 11.07 -5.57 1.10
C THR A 94 12.45 -4.88 1.05
N TRP A 95 12.51 -3.60 0.70
CA TRP A 95 13.73 -2.80 0.69
C TRP A 95 14.05 -2.21 2.08
N PHE A 96 13.02 -1.77 2.81
CA PHE A 96 13.12 -1.05 4.08
C PHE A 96 13.41 -1.97 5.27
N CYS A 97 12.91 -3.21 5.25
CA CYS A 97 13.09 -4.17 6.34
C CYS A 97 14.28 -5.11 6.17
N LYS A 98 15.18 -4.82 5.22
CA LYS A 98 16.48 -5.48 5.09
C LYS A 98 17.53 -4.77 5.90
#